data_AF-A0A929IM45-F1
#
_entry.id   AF-A0A929IM45-F1
#
_cell.length_a   1.000
_cell.length_b   1.000
_cell.length_c   1.000
_cell.angle_alpha   90.00
_cell.angle_beta   90.00
_cell.angle_gamma   90.00
#
_symmetry.space_group_name_H-M   'P 1'
#
loop_
_entity.id
_entity.type
_entity.pdbx_description
1 polymer ?
#
loop_
_entity_poly.entity_id
_entity_poly.type
_entity_poly.pdbx_seq_one_letter_code
_entity_poly.pdbx_strand_id
1 'polypeptide(L)'
;LVEITRQRTGHPLATLFARPARRATRPRPDAQACAALRAALRRSWSGKTVLAADPAIVEALEGPLAPALEEVNRRLGLALELAAEPGRGGYEFRQG
;
A
#
# COMPACT_ATOMS: atom_id res chain seq x y z
N LEU A 1 26.45 17.10 23.02
CA LEU A 1 25.05 17.48 22.71
C LEU A 1 24.72 18.66 23.61
N VAL A 2 24.23 19.77 23.06
CA VAL A 2 23.81 20.93 23.86
C VAL A 2 22.33 21.13 23.60
N GLU A 3 21.53 21.10 24.67
CA GLU A 3 20.10 21.32 24.60
C GLU A 3 19.81 22.81 24.77
N ILE A 4 19.08 23.39 23.82
CA ILE A 4 18.71 24.80 23.84
C ILE A 4 17.19 24.90 23.76
N THR A 5 16.61 25.59 24.73
CA THR A 5 15.17 25.82 24.80
C THR A 5 14.87 27.28 24.45
N ARG A 6 14.09 27.51 23.40
CA ARG A 6 13.68 28.86 22.97
C ARG A 6 12.17 29.05 23.16
N GLN A 7 11.79 30.12 23.82
CA GLN A 7 10.39 30.52 23.97
C GLN A 7 9.82 30.98 22.60
N ARG A 8 8.64 30.49 22.24
CA ARG A 8 8.08 30.65 20.89
C ARG A 8 6.98 31.71 20.86
N THR A 9 7.22 32.82 20.18
CA THR A 9 6.21 33.86 19.88
C THR A 9 5.77 33.71 18.42
N GLY A 10 4.61 33.10 18.18
CA GLY A 10 3.99 32.96 16.86
C GLY A 10 4.16 31.60 16.16
N HIS A 11 3.55 31.49 14.97
CA HIS A 11 3.62 30.30 14.13
C HIS A 11 4.97 30.21 13.38
N PRO A 12 5.58 29.02 13.27
CA PRO A 12 6.77 28.81 12.46
C PRO A 12 6.43 29.09 11.00
N LEU A 13 7.33 29.77 10.31
CA LEU A 13 7.17 30.05 8.88
C LEU A 13 6.93 28.76 8.07
N ALA A 14 7.58 27.67 8.46
CA ALA A 14 7.39 26.36 7.85
C ALA A 14 5.94 25.83 7.98
N THR A 15 5.22 26.17 9.04
CA THR A 15 3.81 25.78 9.20
C THR A 15 2.90 26.50 8.21
N LEU A 16 3.27 27.72 7.78
CA LEU A 16 2.46 28.54 6.89
C LEU A 16 2.79 28.30 5.42
N PHE A 17 4.05 28.02 5.09
CA PHE A 17 4.53 27.99 3.70
C PHE A 17 5.11 26.65 3.26
N ALA A 18 5.42 25.73 4.17
CA ALA A 18 5.91 24.41 3.77
C ALA A 18 4.73 23.45 3.63
N ARG A 19 4.56 22.89 2.43
CA ARG A 19 3.79 21.67 2.27
C ARG A 19 4.58 20.56 2.95
N PRO A 20 4.00 19.78 3.88
CA PRO A 20 4.72 18.69 4.51
C PRO A 20 5.25 17.78 3.41
N ALA A 21 6.58 17.62 3.37
CA ALA A 21 7.18 16.62 2.52
C ALA A 21 6.52 15.29 2.87
N ARG A 22 6.00 14.56 1.87
CA ARG A 22 5.55 13.18 2.07
C ARG A 22 6.78 12.33 2.38
N ARG A 23 7.31 12.43 3.60
CA ARG A 23 8.23 11.46 4.19
C ARG A 23 7.42 10.23 4.58
N ALA A 24 6.86 9.57 3.57
CA ALA A 24 6.46 8.20 3.72
C ALA A 24 7.62 7.39 3.15
N THR A 25 8.43 6.77 4.01
CA THR A 25 9.30 5.68 3.59
C THR A 25 8.37 4.67 2.93
N ARG A 26 8.41 4.59 1.61
CA ARG A 26 7.50 3.72 0.88
C ARG A 26 7.85 2.28 1.29
N PRO A 27 6.92 1.49 1.84
CA PRO A 27 7.23 0.12 2.21
C PRO A 27 7.70 -0.63 0.97
N ARG A 28 8.62 -1.59 1.12
CA ARG A 28 9.08 -2.40 0.00
C ARG A 28 7.90 -3.08 -0.70
N PRO A 29 7.92 -3.22 -2.04
CA PRO A 29 6.78 -3.76 -2.81
C PRO A 29 6.30 -5.12 -2.28
N ASP A 30 7.22 -6.00 -1.93
CA ASP A 30 7.04 -7.31 -1.30
C ASP A 30 6.29 -7.22 0.03
N ALA A 31 6.65 -6.26 0.90
CA ALA A 31 5.91 -6.03 2.15
C ALA A 31 4.47 -5.55 1.90
N GLN A 32 4.27 -4.73 0.86
CA GLN A 32 2.94 -4.26 0.48
C GLN A 32 2.10 -5.37 -0.15
N ALA A 33 2.69 -6.24 -0.97
CA ALA A 33 2.05 -7.41 -1.53
C ALA A 33 1.55 -8.36 -0.42
N CYS A 34 2.41 -8.67 0.57
CA CYS A 34 2.00 -9.45 1.74
C CYS A 34 0.88 -8.78 2.56
N ALA A 35 0.88 -7.45 2.66
CA ALA A 35 -0.19 -6.71 3.32
C ALA A 35 -1.50 -6.79 2.51
N ALA A 36 -1.44 -6.68 1.18
CA ALA A 36 -2.58 -6.83 0.29
C ALA A 36 -3.21 -8.22 0.42
N LEU A 37 -2.42 -9.29 0.33
CA LEU A 37 -2.92 -10.67 0.49
C LEU A 37 -3.62 -10.90 1.83
N ARG A 38 -3.04 -10.39 2.93
CA ARG A 38 -3.69 -10.47 4.26
C ARG A 38 -4.97 -9.64 4.33
N ALA A 39 -5.00 -8.48 3.69
CA ALA A 39 -6.20 -7.64 3.63
C ALA A 39 -7.30 -8.29 2.78
N ALA A 40 -6.94 -9.01 1.71
CA ALA A 40 -7.88 -9.77 0.89
C ALA A 40 -8.59 -10.84 1.72
N LEU A 41 -7.84 -11.65 2.49
CA LEU A 41 -8.39 -12.71 3.34
C LEU A 41 -9.28 -12.21 4.50
N ARG A 42 -9.13 -10.96 4.92
CA ARG A 42 -9.92 -10.39 6.02
C ARG A 42 -11.25 -9.81 5.57
N ARG A 43 -11.46 -9.66 4.26
CA ARG A 43 -12.67 -9.08 3.69
C ARG A 43 -13.53 -10.19 3.10
N SER A 44 -14.84 -10.05 3.24
CA SER A 44 -15.80 -10.83 2.47
C SER A 44 -15.99 -10.15 1.12
N TRP A 45 -15.87 -10.92 0.05
CA TRP A 45 -16.00 -10.43 -1.32
C TRP A 45 -17.25 -11.01 -1.95
N SER A 46 -17.97 -10.19 -2.70
CA SER A 46 -19.08 -10.62 -3.54
C SER A 46 -18.69 -10.33 -4.99
N GLY A 47 -18.56 -11.36 -5.82
CA GLY A 47 -18.26 -11.20 -7.23
C GLY A 47 -16.77 -10.97 -7.54
N LYS A 48 -16.52 -10.30 -8.68
CA LYS A 48 -15.17 -10.11 -9.21
C LYS A 48 -14.43 -9.06 -8.37
N THR A 49 -13.25 -9.45 -7.90
CA THR A 49 -12.40 -8.58 -7.07
C THR A 49 -11.12 -8.27 -7.81
N VAL A 50 -10.87 -6.96 -8.02
CA VAL A 50 -9.67 -6.45 -8.69
C VAL A 50 -8.76 -5.79 -7.66
N LEU A 51 -7.51 -6.22 -7.56
CA LEU A 51 -6.45 -5.56 -6.81
C LEU A 51 -5.68 -4.62 -7.73
N ALA A 52 -5.97 -3.32 -7.61
CA ALA A 52 -5.23 -2.27 -8.30
C ALA A 52 -4.00 -1.87 -7.48
N ALA A 53 -2.80 -2.06 -8.02
CA ALA A 53 -1.55 -1.80 -7.31
C ALA A 53 -0.45 -1.24 -8.21
N ASP A 54 0.59 -0.67 -7.60
CA ASP A 54 1.82 -0.29 -8.31
C ASP A 54 2.41 -1.50 -9.07
N PRO A 55 2.96 -1.33 -10.28
CA PRO A 55 3.53 -2.43 -11.06
C PRO A 55 4.54 -3.29 -10.29
N ALA A 56 5.37 -2.69 -9.43
CA ALA A 56 6.35 -3.45 -8.64
C ALA A 56 5.69 -4.38 -7.61
N ILE A 57 4.47 -4.05 -7.16
CA ILE A 57 3.69 -4.90 -6.25
C ILE A 57 3.05 -6.05 -7.05
N VAL A 58 2.56 -5.77 -8.26
CA VAL A 58 2.01 -6.79 -9.16
C VAL A 58 3.09 -7.80 -9.55
N GLU A 59 4.27 -7.33 -9.94
CA GLU A 59 5.43 -8.18 -10.22
C GLU A 59 5.82 -9.05 -9.01
N ALA A 60 5.76 -8.51 -7.79
CA ALA A 60 6.03 -9.28 -6.58
C ALA A 60 4.97 -10.38 -6.35
N LEU A 61 3.70 -10.10 -6.65
CA LEU A 61 2.58 -11.03 -6.54
C LEU A 61 2.61 -12.14 -7.60
N GLU A 62 3.00 -11.82 -8.83
CA GLU A 62 3.08 -12.77 -9.95
C GLU A 62 4.39 -13.57 -9.97
N GLY A 63 5.44 -13.07 -9.32
CA GLY A 63 6.73 -13.75 -9.21
C GLY A 63 6.92 -14.42 -7.84
N PRO A 64 7.75 -13.86 -6.95
CA PRO A 64 8.14 -14.51 -5.69
C PRO A 64 6.96 -14.91 -4.78
N LEU A 65 5.84 -14.19 -4.84
CA LEU A 65 4.66 -14.45 -4.00
C LEU A 65 3.53 -15.17 -4.75
N ALA A 66 3.76 -15.67 -5.96
CA ALA A 66 2.75 -16.41 -6.72
C ALA A 66 2.12 -17.59 -5.95
N PRO A 67 2.89 -18.43 -5.22
CA PRO A 67 2.28 -19.51 -4.44
C PRO A 67 1.35 -18.99 -3.33
N ALA A 68 1.66 -17.82 -2.75
CA ALA A 68 0.83 -17.19 -1.74
C ALA A 68 -0.44 -16.58 -2.35
N LEU A 69 -0.34 -16.00 -3.55
CA LEU A 69 -1.49 -15.51 -4.31
C LEU A 69 -2.45 -16.66 -4.67
N GLU A 70 -1.93 -17.79 -5.14
CA GLU A 70 -2.71 -18.99 -5.44
C GLU A 70 -3.44 -19.54 -4.21
N GLU A 71 -2.75 -19.62 -3.07
CA GLU A 71 -3.35 -20.04 -1.80
C GLU A 71 -4.45 -19.09 -1.35
N VAL A 72 -4.25 -17.78 -1.52
CA VAL A 72 -5.28 -16.77 -1.21
C VAL A 72 -6.49 -16.94 -2.14
N ASN A 73 -6.29 -17.09 -3.44
CA ASN A 73 -7.38 -17.35 -4.39
C ASN A 73 -8.16 -18.61 -4.03
N ARG A 74 -7.46 -19.68 -3.64
CA ARG A 74 -8.09 -20.92 -3.18
C ARG A 74 -8.96 -20.70 -1.93
N ARG A 75 -8.46 -19.96 -0.94
CA ARG A 75 -9.19 -19.66 0.30
C ARG A 75 -10.38 -18.73 0.09
N LEU A 76 -10.25 -17.78 -0.82
CA LEU A 76 -11.34 -16.87 -1.19
C LEU A 76 -12.40 -17.57 -2.04
N GLY A 77 -12.08 -18.70 -2.68
CA GLY A 77 -12.97 -19.39 -3.61
C GLY A 77 -13.17 -18.63 -4.92
N LEU A 78 -12.35 -17.62 -5.20
CA LEU A 78 -12.40 -16.78 -6.39
C LEU A 78 -11.00 -16.29 -6.76
N ALA A 79 -10.80 -15.98 -8.04
CA ALA A 79 -9.56 -15.41 -8.52
C ALA A 79 -9.52 -13.89 -8.24
N LEU A 80 -8.46 -13.44 -7.59
CA LEU A 80 -8.14 -12.03 -7.47
C LEU A 80 -7.52 -11.54 -8.78
N GLU A 81 -8.21 -10.65 -9.50
CA GLU A 81 -7.66 -10.05 -10.72
C GLU A 81 -6.65 -8.96 -10.33
N LEU A 82 -5.48 -8.94 -10.97
CA LEU A 82 -4.44 -7.93 -10.70
C LEU A 82 -4.48 -6.84 -11.77
N ALA A 83 -4.46 -5.58 -11.35
CA ALA A 83 -4.41 -4.42 -12.23
C ALA A 83 -3.21 -3.53 -11.88
N ALA A 84 -2.26 -3.40 -12.80
CA ALA A 84 -1.09 -2.54 -12.63
C ALA A 84 -1.45 -1.08 -12.92
N GLU A 85 -1.26 -0.20 -11.93
CA GLU A 85 -1.51 1.24 -12.03
C GLU A 85 -0.25 2.05 -11.69
N PRO A 86 0.48 2.57 -12.69
CA PRO A 86 1.69 3.34 -12.45
C PRO A 86 1.40 4.63 -11.67
N GLY A 87 2.30 4.98 -10.75
CA GLY A 87 2.17 6.18 -9.91
C GLY A 87 1.29 6.00 -8.67
N ARG A 88 0.63 4.84 -8.51
CA ARG A 88 -0.10 4.52 -7.28
C ARG A 88 0.89 4.20 -6.17
N GLY A 89 0.73 4.81 -4.99
CA GLY A 89 1.64 4.63 -3.85
C GLY A 89 1.56 3.27 -3.12
N GLY A 90 0.54 2.46 -3.41
CA GLY A 90 0.30 1.17 -2.78
C GLY A 90 -0.78 0.36 -3.49
N TYR A 91 -1.74 -0.19 -2.76
CA TYR A 91 -2.79 -1.06 -3.31
C TYR A 91 -4.20 -0.65 -2.89
N GLU A 92 -5.17 -0.99 -3.73
CA GLU A 92 -6.60 -0.78 -3.50
C GLU A 92 -7.39 -1.95 -4.10
N PHE A 93 -8.47 -2.34 -3.44
CA PHE A 93 -9.38 -3.34 -3.98
C PHE A 93 -10.59 -2.64 -4.59
N ARG A 94 -10.99 -3.06 -5.78
CA ARG A 94 -12.21 -2.65 -6.48
C ARG A 94 -13.12 -3.86 -6.67
N GLN A 95 -14.41 -3.65 -6.50
CA GLN A 95 -15.42 -4.64 -6.87
C GLN A 95 -16.02 -4.22 -8.21
N GLY A 96 -16.09 -5.18 -9.13
CA GLY A 96 -16.74 -5.04 -10.43
C GLY A 96 -18.10 -5.72 -10.46
#